data_AF-A0ABD4K4S6-F1
#
_entry.id   AF-A0ABD4K4S6-F1
#
_cell.length_a   1.000
_cell.length_b   1.000
_cell.length_c   1.000
_cell.angle_alpha   90.00
_cell.angle_beta   90.00
_cell.angle_gamma   90.00
#
_symmetry.space_group_name_H-M   'P 1'
#
loop_
_entity.id
_entity.type
_entity.pdbx_description
1 polymer ?
#
loop_
_entity_poly.entity_id
_entity_poly.type
_entity_poly.pdbx_seq_one_letter_code
_entity_poly.pdbx_strand_id
1 'polypeptide(L)'
;ELSRSLLSGWVDACCRLLSPLEEALHGYVMTDGKLHADDTPVQVLLPGNKKTKTGRLWAYVRDDRNAGSALAPAVWFAYSPDRKGIHPQTHLACFSGVLQADAYAGFNELYRNGGITEAACWAHARRKIHDVHVRIPSALTEEALEQIGQLYAIEADIRGMPAEQRLAERQRKTKPLLKSLESWLREKMKTLFFGSGHGGERGALLY
;
A
#
# COMPACT_ATOMS: atom_id res chain seq x y z
N GLU A 1 -2.97 34.45 -27.34
CA GLU A 1 -2.75 33.26 -26.52
C GLU A 1 -2.02 33.63 -25.24
N LEU A 2 -2.24 32.91 -24.13
CA LEU A 2 -1.51 33.12 -22.87
C LEU A 2 -0.17 32.37 -22.90
N SER A 3 0.90 32.98 -22.39
CA SER A 3 2.21 32.31 -22.34
C SER A 3 2.21 31.17 -21.31
N ARG A 4 3.02 30.14 -21.56
CA ARG A 4 3.22 29.04 -20.61
C ARG A 4 3.74 29.54 -19.25
N SER A 5 4.62 30.54 -19.25
CA SER A 5 5.15 31.14 -18.02
C SER A 5 4.07 31.81 -17.19
N LEU A 6 3.13 32.50 -17.83
CA LEU A 6 2.01 33.15 -17.15
C LEU A 6 1.06 32.11 -16.54
N LEU A 7 0.71 31.08 -17.32
CA LEU A 7 -0.13 29.96 -16.83
C LEU A 7 0.53 29.23 -15.65
N SER A 8 1.83 28.93 -15.75
CA SER A 8 2.57 28.32 -14.63
C SER A 8 2.62 29.22 -13.41
N GLY A 9 2.77 30.53 -13.60
CA GLY A 9 2.72 31.52 -12.51
C GLY A 9 1.36 31.57 -11.81
N TRP A 10 0.25 31.42 -12.55
CA TRP A 10 -1.08 31.33 -11.96
C TRP A 10 -1.29 30.05 -11.15
N VAL A 11 -0.83 28.90 -11.66
CA VAL A 11 -0.88 27.63 -10.92
C VAL A 11 -0.10 27.75 -9.61
N ASP A 12 1.11 28.30 -9.67
CA ASP A 12 1.97 28.51 -8.51
C ASP A 12 1.33 29.47 -7.46
N ALA A 13 0.65 30.54 -7.92
CA ALA A 13 -0.12 31.41 -7.03
C ALA A 13 -1.29 30.69 -6.36
N CYS A 14 -2.03 29.86 -7.10
CA CYS A 14 -3.09 29.02 -6.53
C CYS A 14 -2.53 28.03 -5.50
N CYS A 15 -1.39 27.39 -5.78
CA CYS A 15 -0.74 26.47 -4.84
C CYS A 15 -0.41 27.15 -3.52
N ARG A 16 0.15 28.37 -3.54
CA ARG A 16 0.40 29.15 -2.31
C ARG A 16 -0.86 29.44 -1.52
N LEU A 17 -1.95 29.80 -2.20
CA LEU A 17 -3.23 30.06 -1.54
C LEU A 17 -3.85 28.80 -0.92
N LEU A 18 -3.56 27.63 -1.49
CA LEU A 18 -4.04 26.34 -1.00
C LEU A 18 -3.13 25.72 0.09
N SER A 19 -1.93 26.25 0.33
CA SER A 19 -1.00 25.69 1.33
C SER A 19 -1.62 25.49 2.72
N PRO A 20 -2.38 26.45 3.30
CA PRO A 20 -2.98 26.23 4.61
C PRO A 20 -4.01 25.08 4.63
N LEU A 21 -4.70 24.85 3.51
CA LEU A 21 -5.64 23.73 3.37
C LEU A 21 -4.89 22.40 3.27
N GLU A 22 -3.79 22.38 2.52
CA GLU A 22 -2.94 21.20 2.39
C GLU A 22 -2.28 20.84 3.73
N GLU A 23 -1.80 21.81 4.49
CA GLU A 23 -1.24 21.63 5.83
C GLU A 23 -2.28 21.08 6.82
N ALA A 24 -3.50 21.63 6.80
CA ALA A 24 -4.61 21.14 7.62
C ALA A 24 -5.01 19.70 7.23
N LEU A 25 -5.04 19.39 5.93
CA LEU A 25 -5.32 18.05 5.42
C LEU A 25 -4.23 17.05 5.81
N HIS A 26 -2.96 17.43 5.69
CA HIS A 26 -1.81 16.65 6.14
C HIS A 26 -1.94 16.36 7.65
N GLY A 27 -2.17 17.38 8.47
CA GLY A 27 -2.36 17.22 9.91
C GLY A 27 -3.48 16.23 10.25
N TYR A 28 -4.62 16.33 9.55
CA TYR A 28 -5.74 15.40 9.72
C TYR A 28 -5.39 13.96 9.31
N VAL A 29 -4.76 13.78 8.14
CA VAL A 29 -4.37 12.46 7.63
C VAL A 29 -3.36 11.77 8.54
N MET A 30 -2.40 12.52 9.08
CA MET A 30 -1.32 12.01 9.94
C MET A 30 -1.70 11.81 11.41
N THR A 31 -2.96 12.09 11.80
CA THR A 31 -3.42 11.74 13.16
C THR A 31 -3.41 10.23 13.38
N ASP A 32 -3.19 9.81 14.62
CA ASP A 32 -3.14 8.40 15.01
C ASP A 32 -4.35 7.60 14.52
N GLY A 33 -4.13 6.31 14.27
CA GLY A 33 -5.16 5.38 13.82
C GLY A 33 -4.62 4.40 12.78
N LYS A 34 -5.33 4.26 11.66
CA LYS A 34 -4.90 3.45 10.53
C LYS A 34 -4.74 4.32 9.28
N LEU A 35 -3.64 4.10 8.57
CA LEU A 35 -3.30 4.78 7.34
C LEU A 35 -2.96 3.77 6.26
N HIS A 36 -3.47 3.97 5.05
CA HIS A 36 -3.00 3.24 3.88
C HIS A 36 -1.89 4.02 3.19
N ALA A 37 -0.83 3.34 2.77
CA ALA A 37 0.22 3.94 1.94
C ALA A 37 0.44 3.13 0.66
N ASP A 38 0.50 3.83 -0.47
CA ASP A 38 0.91 3.28 -1.76
C ASP A 38 1.63 4.37 -2.55
N ASP A 39 2.34 3.97 -3.60
CA ASP A 39 3.13 4.91 -4.38
C ASP A 39 3.16 4.56 -5.87
N THR A 40 2.80 5.55 -6.69
CA THR A 40 2.67 5.39 -8.15
C THR A 40 3.85 6.04 -8.87
N PRO A 41 4.51 5.37 -9.82
CA PRO A 41 5.57 5.97 -10.63
C PRO A 41 5.01 7.08 -11.54
N VAL A 42 5.67 8.22 -11.57
CA VAL A 42 5.33 9.36 -12.44
C VAL A 42 6.53 9.78 -13.29
N GLN A 43 6.30 10.09 -14.57
CA GLN A 43 7.35 10.58 -15.47
C GLN A 43 7.52 12.09 -15.32
N VAL A 44 8.70 12.52 -14.90
CA VAL A 44 9.02 13.93 -14.63
C VAL A 44 10.12 14.38 -15.57
N LEU A 45 9.93 15.52 -16.25
CA LEU A 45 10.92 16.08 -17.15
C LEU A 45 12.20 16.48 -16.40
N LEU A 46 13.34 16.13 -16.97
CA LEU A 46 14.64 16.68 -16.60
C LEU A 46 14.90 17.94 -17.45
N PRO A 47 14.97 19.14 -16.83
CA PRO A 47 15.24 20.36 -17.57
C PRO A 47 16.52 20.25 -18.39
N GLY A 48 16.50 20.77 -19.62
CA GLY A 48 17.67 20.85 -20.51
C GLY A 48 17.92 19.65 -21.42
N ASN A 49 17.41 18.45 -21.10
CA ASN A 49 17.92 17.22 -21.73
C ASN A 49 16.89 16.43 -22.56
N LYS A 50 15.64 16.93 -22.70
CA LYS A 50 14.50 16.23 -23.35
C LYS A 50 14.25 14.80 -22.83
N LYS A 51 14.73 14.49 -21.63
CA LYS A 51 14.59 13.17 -20.97
C LYS A 51 13.61 13.28 -19.80
N THR A 52 13.01 12.17 -19.42
CA THR A 52 12.25 12.03 -18.18
C THR A 52 13.04 11.21 -17.16
N LYS A 53 12.78 11.48 -15.88
CA LYS A 53 13.11 10.57 -14.77
C LYS A 53 11.82 10.04 -14.15
N THR A 54 11.89 8.85 -13.58
CA THR A 54 10.76 8.29 -12.83
C THR A 54 10.82 8.82 -11.40
N GLY A 55 9.90 9.73 -11.06
CA GLY A 55 9.59 10.10 -9.68
C GLY A 55 8.46 9.23 -9.11
N ARG A 56 8.06 9.48 -7.87
CA ARG A 56 6.96 8.78 -7.20
C ARG A 56 5.95 9.78 -6.67
N LEU A 57 4.68 9.45 -6.82
CA LEU A 57 3.56 10.09 -6.14
C LEU A 57 3.06 9.13 -5.07
N TRP A 58 3.30 9.47 -3.81
CA TRP A 58 2.85 8.74 -2.64
C TRP A 58 1.42 9.16 -2.32
N ALA A 59 0.57 8.20 -2.01
CA ALA A 59 -0.79 8.42 -1.53
C ALA A 59 -0.92 7.87 -0.11
N TYR A 60 -1.29 8.73 0.81
CA TYR A 60 -1.56 8.41 2.21
C TYR A 60 -3.05 8.56 2.47
N VAL A 61 -3.77 7.44 2.59
CA VAL A 61 -5.24 7.43 2.63
C VAL A 61 -5.73 7.05 4.02
N ARG A 62 -6.48 7.97 4.62
CA ARG A 62 -7.26 7.77 5.84
C ARG A 62 -8.70 7.49 5.43
N ASP A 63 -9.05 6.23 5.22
CA ASP A 63 -10.43 5.83 4.91
C ASP A 63 -10.73 4.44 5.48
N ASP A 64 -11.48 4.43 6.58
CA ASP A 64 -11.96 3.21 7.24
C ASP A 64 -13.49 3.10 7.21
N ARG A 65 -14.15 3.74 6.23
CA ARG A 65 -15.62 3.64 6.10
C ARG A 65 -16.09 2.20 5.90
N ASN A 66 -15.31 1.38 5.18
CA ASN A 66 -15.57 -0.05 5.04
C ASN A 66 -15.49 -0.82 6.37
N ALA A 67 -14.79 -0.26 7.36
CA ALA A 67 -14.67 -0.81 8.70
C ALA A 67 -15.67 -0.19 9.70
N GLY A 68 -16.64 0.61 9.21
CA GLY A 68 -17.66 1.27 10.02
C GLY A 68 -17.24 2.62 10.61
N SER A 69 -16.11 3.19 10.17
CA SER A 69 -15.67 4.50 10.67
C SER A 69 -16.58 5.63 10.20
N ALA A 70 -16.94 6.53 11.12
CA ALA A 70 -17.65 7.77 10.83
C ALA A 70 -16.70 8.95 10.55
N LEU A 71 -15.39 8.75 10.63
CA LEU A 71 -14.40 9.78 10.32
C LEU A 71 -14.46 10.15 8.84
N ALA A 72 -14.30 11.44 8.55
CA ALA A 72 -14.26 11.92 7.17
C ALA A 72 -13.07 11.29 6.43
N PRO A 73 -13.28 10.72 5.22
CA PRO A 73 -12.17 10.15 4.46
C PRO A 73 -11.27 11.27 3.95
N ALA A 74 -9.96 11.03 3.94
CA ALA A 74 -8.99 11.98 3.43
C ALA A 74 -7.83 11.27 2.74
N VAL A 75 -7.21 11.96 1.79
CA VAL A 75 -5.96 11.54 1.16
C VAL A 75 -5.00 12.70 1.13
N TRP A 76 -3.76 12.44 1.51
CA TRP A 76 -2.65 13.36 1.33
C TRP A 76 -1.67 12.78 0.31
N PHE A 77 -1.18 13.62 -0.59
CA PHE A 77 -0.25 13.23 -1.63
C PHE A 77 1.10 13.89 -1.43
N ALA A 78 2.16 13.11 -1.61
CA ALA A 78 3.52 13.62 -1.58
C ALA A 78 4.27 13.20 -2.84
N TYR A 79 5.09 14.10 -3.38
CA TYR A 79 5.97 13.78 -4.49
C TYR A 79 7.40 13.54 -3.99
N SER A 80 8.07 12.54 -4.56
CA SER A 80 9.52 12.37 -4.41
C SER A 80 10.21 12.10 -5.76
N PRO A 81 11.48 12.51 -5.92
CA PRO A 81 12.23 12.32 -7.16
C PRO A 81 12.70 10.89 -7.41
N ASP A 82 12.67 10.03 -6.39
CA ASP A 82 13.00 8.60 -6.46
C ASP A 82 12.17 7.81 -5.44
N ARG A 83 12.30 6.47 -5.44
CA ARG A 83 11.60 5.57 -4.53
C ARG A 83 12.50 5.10 -3.39
N LYS A 84 13.19 6.00 -2.69
CA LYS A 84 13.96 5.64 -1.48
C LYS A 84 13.10 5.65 -0.23
N GLY A 85 13.43 4.78 0.74
CA GLY A 85 12.72 4.70 2.02
C GLY A 85 12.78 5.97 2.87
N ILE A 86 13.75 6.86 2.65
CA ILE A 86 13.83 8.14 3.35
C ILE A 86 12.58 9.02 3.13
N HIS A 87 11.90 8.89 1.99
CA HIS A 87 10.70 9.68 1.70
C HIS A 87 9.54 9.29 2.62
N PRO A 88 9.06 8.03 2.66
CA PRO A 88 8.03 7.65 3.60
C PRO A 88 8.46 7.82 5.07
N GLN A 89 9.74 7.66 5.40
CA GLN A 89 10.27 7.98 6.74
C GLN A 89 10.07 9.46 7.12
N THR A 90 10.32 10.37 6.17
CA THR A 90 10.14 11.81 6.39
C THR A 90 8.65 12.17 6.44
N HIS A 91 7.86 11.63 5.51
CA HIS A 91 6.42 11.89 5.41
C HIS A 91 5.65 11.41 6.66
N LEU A 92 6.05 10.28 7.23
CA LEU A 92 5.38 9.63 8.37
C LEU A 92 6.09 9.89 9.70
N ALA A 93 7.01 10.86 9.77
CA ALA A 93 7.83 11.11 10.96
C ALA A 93 7.00 11.38 12.24
N CYS A 94 5.81 11.95 12.09
CA CYS A 94 4.89 12.26 13.19
C CYS A 94 3.69 11.31 13.30
N PHE A 95 3.60 10.28 12.45
CA PHE A 95 2.48 9.34 12.45
C PHE A 95 2.74 8.18 13.41
N SER A 96 1.71 7.77 14.16
CA SER A 96 1.72 6.53 14.92
C SER A 96 0.43 5.72 14.68
N GLY A 97 0.51 4.40 14.84
CA GLY A 97 -0.63 3.50 14.62
C GLY A 97 -0.37 2.43 13.56
N VAL A 98 -1.39 2.06 12.79
CA VAL A 98 -1.33 0.96 11.82
C VAL A 98 -1.07 1.51 10.42
N LEU A 99 0.02 1.06 9.78
CA LEU A 99 0.30 1.36 8.38
C LEU A 99 -0.04 0.15 7.50
N GLN A 100 -1.07 0.28 6.67
CA GLN A 100 -1.43 -0.72 5.68
C GLN A 100 -0.77 -0.41 4.33
N ALA A 101 0.25 -1.18 3.95
CA ALA A 101 1.04 -0.95 2.74
C ALA A 101 1.35 -2.25 1.99
N ASP A 102 1.97 -2.16 0.81
CA ASP A 102 2.63 -3.31 0.18
C ASP A 102 3.91 -3.71 0.95
N ALA A 103 4.50 -4.84 0.61
CA ALA A 103 5.74 -5.32 1.21
C ALA A 103 7.00 -4.60 0.65
N TYR A 104 6.88 -3.32 0.31
CA TYR A 104 8.01 -2.53 -0.16
C TYR A 104 9.01 -2.28 0.98
N ALA A 105 10.24 -2.77 0.79
CA ALA A 105 11.29 -2.72 1.81
C ALA A 105 11.66 -1.30 2.31
N GLY A 106 11.29 -0.24 1.57
CA GLY A 106 11.52 1.13 2.04
C GLY A 106 10.65 1.54 3.22
N PHE A 107 9.60 0.78 3.55
CA PHE A 107 8.81 0.98 4.77
C PHE A 107 9.45 0.35 6.01
N ASN A 108 10.39 -0.61 5.87
CA ASN A 108 10.90 -1.41 6.99
C ASN A 108 11.45 -0.60 8.18
N GLU A 109 12.06 0.56 7.92
CA GLU A 109 12.60 1.41 8.99
C GLU A 109 11.50 1.98 9.89
N LEU A 110 10.31 2.26 9.34
CA LEU A 110 9.18 2.83 10.06
C LEU A 110 8.71 1.94 11.21
N TYR A 111 8.88 0.62 11.06
CA TYR A 111 8.37 -0.37 12.00
C TYR A 111 9.32 -0.63 13.17
N ARG A 112 10.58 -0.17 13.10
CA ARG A 112 11.63 -0.57 14.06
C ARG A 112 11.44 0.00 15.47
N ASN A 113 10.88 1.20 15.59
CA ASN A 113 10.71 1.87 16.89
C ASN A 113 9.40 1.48 17.59
N GLY A 114 8.54 0.68 16.96
CA GLY A 114 7.25 0.24 17.50
C GLY A 114 6.14 1.29 17.48
N GLY A 115 6.40 2.52 17.01
CA GLY A 115 5.38 3.56 16.86
C GLY A 115 4.39 3.27 15.73
N ILE A 116 4.84 2.51 14.72
CA ILE A 116 4.01 2.06 13.59
C ILE A 116 3.97 0.53 13.57
N THR A 117 2.75 -0.01 13.58
CA THR A 117 2.45 -1.42 13.38
C THR A 117 2.17 -1.70 11.91
N GLU A 118 2.87 -2.67 11.34
CA GLU A 118 2.68 -3.07 9.95
C GLU A 118 1.37 -3.86 9.75
N ALA A 119 0.67 -3.57 8.65
CA ALA A 119 -0.42 -4.39 8.13
C ALA A 119 -0.23 -4.65 6.62
N ALA A 120 0.21 -5.85 6.25
CA ALA A 120 0.43 -6.19 4.85
C ALA A 120 -0.88 -6.14 4.02
N CYS A 121 -0.82 -5.56 2.82
CA CYS A 121 -1.98 -5.36 1.95
C CYS A 121 -2.30 -6.59 1.08
N TRP A 122 -3.43 -7.25 1.36
CA TRP A 122 -3.92 -8.40 0.57
C TRP A 122 -4.18 -8.09 -0.90
N ALA A 123 -4.58 -6.86 -1.25
CA ALA A 123 -4.77 -6.48 -2.64
C ALA A 123 -3.45 -6.56 -3.43
N HIS A 124 -2.34 -6.15 -2.81
CA HIS A 124 -1.01 -6.24 -3.40
C HIS A 124 -0.52 -7.69 -3.51
N ALA A 125 -0.70 -8.48 -2.45
CA ALA A 125 -0.38 -9.92 -2.49
C ALA A 125 -1.16 -10.65 -3.60
N ARG A 126 -2.47 -10.44 -3.68
CA ARG A 126 -3.35 -11.02 -4.70
C ARG A 126 -2.96 -10.59 -6.11
N ARG A 127 -2.64 -9.29 -6.33
CA ARG A 127 -2.28 -8.75 -7.65
C ARG A 127 -1.11 -9.52 -8.26
N LYS A 128 -0.08 -9.84 -7.49
CA LYS A 128 1.10 -10.58 -7.99
C LYS A 128 0.73 -11.97 -8.50
N ILE A 129 -0.15 -12.68 -7.81
CA ILE A 129 -0.64 -13.99 -8.24
C ILE A 129 -1.52 -13.85 -9.48
N HIS A 130 -2.42 -12.86 -9.49
CA HIS A 130 -3.30 -12.58 -10.61
C HIS A 130 -2.54 -12.23 -11.89
N ASP A 131 -1.49 -11.40 -11.81
CA ASP A 131 -0.68 -11.02 -12.97
C ASP A 131 -0.01 -12.25 -13.61
N VAL A 132 0.42 -13.21 -12.78
CA VAL A 132 0.92 -14.51 -13.28
C VAL A 132 -0.21 -15.32 -13.89
N HIS A 133 -1.36 -15.43 -13.23
CA HIS A 133 -2.52 -16.17 -13.74
C HIS A 133 -2.98 -15.68 -15.11
N VAL A 134 -3.09 -14.37 -15.31
CA VAL A 134 -3.48 -13.77 -16.61
C VAL A 134 -2.48 -14.13 -17.71
N ARG A 135 -1.18 -14.18 -17.39
CA ARG A 135 -0.13 -14.50 -18.37
C ARG A 135 0.00 -16.00 -18.64
N ILE A 136 -0.07 -16.81 -17.58
CA ILE A 136 0.14 -18.27 -17.59
C ILE A 136 -0.80 -18.89 -16.54
N PRO A 137 -2.06 -19.15 -16.91
CA PRO A 137 -3.02 -19.74 -15.99
C PRO A 137 -2.60 -21.17 -15.64
N SER A 138 -2.77 -21.52 -14.37
CA SER A 138 -2.49 -22.86 -13.86
C SER A 138 -3.39 -23.17 -12.67
N ALA A 139 -3.62 -24.45 -12.40
CA ALA A 139 -4.33 -24.91 -11.21
C ALA A 139 -3.74 -24.31 -9.91
N LEU A 140 -2.41 -24.11 -9.86
CA LEU A 140 -1.75 -23.49 -8.72
C LEU A 140 -2.17 -22.02 -8.51
N THR A 141 -2.20 -21.24 -9.59
CA THR A 141 -2.61 -19.84 -9.53
C THR A 141 -4.11 -19.68 -9.24
N GLU A 142 -4.94 -20.59 -9.75
CA GLU A 142 -6.38 -20.62 -9.48
C GLU A 142 -6.65 -20.94 -8.02
N GLU A 143 -6.07 -22.02 -7.49
CA GLU A 143 -6.17 -22.41 -6.08
C GLU A 143 -5.71 -21.29 -5.13
N ALA A 144 -4.63 -20.57 -5.47
CA ALA A 144 -4.16 -19.44 -4.69
C ALA A 144 -5.16 -18.26 -4.69
N LEU A 145 -5.75 -17.95 -5.84
CA LEU A 145 -6.74 -16.88 -5.96
C LEU A 145 -8.05 -17.22 -5.25
N GLU A 146 -8.49 -18.49 -5.30
CA GLU A 146 -9.65 -18.99 -4.57
C GLU A 146 -9.46 -18.90 -3.05
N GLN A 147 -8.31 -19.36 -2.52
CA GLN A 147 -8.00 -19.27 -1.09
C GLN A 147 -7.98 -17.82 -0.61
N ILE A 148 -7.38 -16.89 -1.38
CA ILE A 148 -7.44 -15.46 -1.06
C ILE A 148 -8.89 -14.95 -1.15
N GLY A 149 -9.66 -15.40 -2.15
CA GLY A 149 -11.07 -15.05 -2.32
C GLY A 149 -11.93 -15.38 -1.10
N GLN A 150 -11.64 -16.47 -0.40
CA GLN A 150 -12.33 -16.82 0.86
C GLN A 150 -12.10 -15.77 1.96
N LEU A 151 -10.91 -15.17 2.02
CA LEU A 151 -10.64 -14.07 2.95
C LEU A 151 -11.50 -12.84 2.62
N TYR A 152 -11.61 -12.50 1.33
CA TYR A 152 -12.43 -11.38 0.87
C TYR A 152 -13.91 -11.61 1.12
N ALA A 153 -14.39 -12.85 1.01
CA ALA A 153 -15.78 -13.20 1.34
C ALA A 153 -16.08 -12.91 2.82
N ILE A 154 -15.19 -13.30 3.74
CA ILE A 154 -15.34 -13.00 5.16
C ILE A 154 -15.33 -11.49 5.41
N GLU A 155 -14.40 -10.76 4.78
CA GLU A 155 -14.33 -9.29 4.93
C GLU A 155 -15.56 -8.57 4.34
N ALA A 156 -16.23 -9.16 3.34
CA ALA A 156 -17.49 -8.65 2.82
C ALA A 156 -18.63 -8.84 3.84
N ASP A 157 -18.72 -10.02 4.46
CA ASP A 157 -19.75 -10.33 5.47
C ASP A 157 -19.68 -9.42 6.70
N ILE A 158 -18.46 -9.05 7.12
CA ILE A 158 -18.23 -8.26 8.34
C ILE A 158 -18.07 -6.76 8.07
N ARG A 159 -18.27 -6.32 6.83
CA ARG A 159 -18.12 -4.91 6.43
C ARG A 159 -19.06 -4.02 7.23
N GLY A 160 -18.55 -2.91 7.74
CA GLY A 160 -19.33 -1.96 8.55
C GLY A 160 -19.67 -2.41 9.97
N MET A 161 -19.36 -3.65 10.37
CA MET A 161 -19.58 -4.11 11.74
C MET A 161 -18.64 -3.42 12.74
N PRO A 162 -19.03 -3.33 14.03
CA PRO A 162 -18.15 -2.84 15.09
C PRO A 162 -16.81 -3.59 15.14
N ALA A 163 -15.76 -2.89 15.58
CA ALA A 163 -14.39 -3.43 15.59
C ALA A 163 -14.28 -4.76 16.35
N GLU A 164 -14.98 -4.90 17.48
CA GLU A 164 -14.98 -6.13 18.29
C GLU A 164 -15.61 -7.32 17.55
N GLN A 165 -16.73 -7.11 16.84
CA GLN A 165 -17.38 -8.15 16.04
C GLN A 165 -16.51 -8.57 14.86
N ARG A 166 -15.90 -7.60 14.16
CA ARG A 166 -14.94 -7.89 13.08
C ARG A 166 -13.75 -8.68 13.59
N LEU A 167 -13.21 -8.33 14.76
CA LEU A 167 -12.12 -9.07 15.39
C LEU A 167 -12.53 -10.50 15.73
N ALA A 168 -13.69 -10.69 16.38
CA ALA A 168 -14.20 -12.00 16.74
C ALA A 168 -14.39 -12.91 15.50
N GLU A 169 -15.02 -12.40 14.44
CA GLU A 169 -15.22 -13.14 13.21
C GLU A 169 -13.89 -13.46 12.50
N ARG A 170 -12.93 -12.53 12.48
CA ARG A 170 -11.59 -12.79 11.94
C ARG A 170 -10.84 -13.86 12.74
N GLN A 171 -10.92 -13.84 14.08
CA GLN A 171 -10.30 -14.88 14.91
C GLN A 171 -10.94 -16.25 14.66
N ARG A 172 -12.26 -16.29 14.46
CA ARG A 172 -13.02 -17.52 14.27
C ARG A 172 -12.88 -18.11 12.86
N LYS A 173 -12.97 -17.27 11.82
CA LYS A 173 -13.03 -17.69 10.40
C LYS A 173 -11.73 -17.44 9.66
N THR A 174 -11.20 -16.22 9.72
CA THR A 174 -10.03 -15.81 8.91
C THR A 174 -8.73 -16.46 9.39
N LYS A 175 -8.50 -16.52 10.70
CA LYS A 175 -7.28 -17.08 11.30
C LYS A 175 -6.98 -18.54 10.90
N PRO A 176 -7.92 -19.51 10.97
CA PRO A 176 -7.64 -20.87 10.51
C PRO A 176 -7.35 -20.93 9.00
N LEU A 177 -8.05 -20.15 8.17
CA LEU A 177 -7.77 -20.07 6.73
C LEU A 177 -6.37 -19.54 6.46
N LEU A 178 -5.93 -18.49 7.16
CA LEU A 178 -4.58 -17.96 7.02
C LEU A 178 -3.51 -18.97 7.41
N LYS A 179 -3.71 -19.75 8.48
CA LYS A 179 -2.78 -20.83 8.85
C LYS A 179 -2.70 -21.91 7.77
N SER A 180 -3.85 -22.27 7.18
CA SER A 180 -3.88 -23.25 6.11
C SER A 180 -3.19 -22.72 4.85
N LEU A 181 -3.46 -21.48 4.47
CA LEU A 181 -2.84 -20.81 3.33
C LEU A 181 -1.32 -20.67 3.52
N GLU A 182 -0.86 -20.30 4.72
CA GLU A 182 0.57 -20.25 5.03
C GLU A 182 1.24 -21.62 4.86
N SER A 183 0.64 -22.66 5.44
CA SER A 183 1.16 -24.03 5.34
C SER A 183 1.24 -24.49 3.88
N TRP A 184 0.18 -24.20 3.10
CA TRP A 184 0.12 -24.50 1.69
C TRP A 184 1.18 -23.73 0.88
N LEU A 185 1.34 -22.42 1.13
CA LEU A 185 2.35 -21.59 0.47
C LEU A 185 3.77 -22.12 0.74
N ARG A 186 4.07 -22.46 1.99
CA ARG A 186 5.37 -23.04 2.38
C ARG A 186 5.65 -24.37 1.67
N GLU A 187 4.62 -25.19 1.47
CA GLU A 187 4.75 -26.45 0.75
C GLU A 187 4.99 -26.23 -0.75
N LYS A 188 4.17 -25.38 -1.40
CA LYS A 188 4.34 -25.06 -2.82
C LYS A 188 5.69 -24.39 -3.11
N MET A 189 6.16 -23.55 -2.20
CA MET A 189 7.45 -22.88 -2.31
C MET A 189 8.60 -23.88 -2.47
N LYS A 190 8.56 -25.04 -1.80
CA LYS A 190 9.57 -26.10 -1.97
C LYS A 190 9.60 -26.63 -3.40
N THR A 191 8.44 -26.78 -4.04
CA THR A 191 8.34 -27.34 -5.40
C THR A 191 8.78 -26.35 -6.49
N LEU A 192 8.64 -25.04 -6.23
CA LEU A 192 9.01 -23.99 -7.18
C LEU A 192 10.54 -23.76 -7.23
N PHE A 193 11.27 -24.03 -6.15
CA PHE A 193 12.72 -23.82 -6.09
C PHE A 193 13.57 -24.90 -6.79
N PHE A 194 12.98 -26.03 -7.21
CA PHE A 194 13.70 -27.07 -7.95
C PHE A 194 13.63 -26.91 -9.48
N GLY A 195 13.06 -25.81 -10.00
CA GLY A 195 12.81 -25.63 -11.44
C GLY A 195 13.60 -24.54 -12.16
N SER A 196 14.40 -23.71 -11.48
CA SER A 196 15.10 -22.60 -12.14
C SER A 196 16.45 -22.30 -11.50
N GLY A 197 17.50 -22.88 -12.08
CA GLY A 197 18.87 -22.42 -11.86
C GLY A 197 19.06 -21.04 -12.48
N HIS A 198 18.72 -19.97 -11.76
CA HIS A 198 19.25 -18.61 -11.96
C HIS A 198 19.28 -17.93 -10.58
N GLY A 199 20.48 -17.74 -10.04
CA GLY A 199 20.70 -17.07 -8.76
C GLY A 199 20.25 -15.62 -8.78
N GLY A 200 19.46 -15.23 -7.79
CA GLY A 200 19.03 -13.85 -7.59
C GLY A 200 18.05 -13.71 -6.45
N GLU A 201 18.54 -13.16 -5.35
CA GLU A 201 17.83 -12.56 -4.21
C GLU A 201 17.12 -13.49 -3.21
N ARG A 202 17.68 -13.45 -1.99
CA ARG A 202 17.25 -14.20 -0.81
C ARG A 202 16.03 -13.51 -0.19
N GLY A 203 15.00 -14.33 0.03
CA GLY A 203 13.93 -14.22 1.02
C GLY A 203 13.70 -12.89 1.73
N ALA A 204 12.62 -12.21 1.34
CA ALA A 204 11.84 -11.36 2.22
C ALA A 204 10.36 -11.70 2.00
N LEU A 205 9.92 -12.79 2.61
CA LEU A 205 8.50 -13.14 2.70
C LEU A 205 8.22 -13.72 4.08
N LEU A 206 7.24 -13.11 4.76
CA LEU A 206 6.59 -13.51 6.01
C LEU A 206 7.35 -13.18 7.29
N TYR A 207 7.18 -11.93 7.77
CA TYR A 207 6.70 -11.62 9.13
C TYR A 207 5.90 -10.32 9.05
#